data_AF-A0A1L8PFL1-F1
#
_entry.id   AF-A0A1L8PFL1-F1
#
_cell.length_a   1.000
_cell.length_b   1.000
_cell.length_c   1.000
_cell.angle_alpha   90.00
_cell.angle_beta   90.00
_cell.angle_gamma   90.00
#
_symmetry.space_group_name_H-M   'P 1'
#
loop_
_entity.id
_entity.type
_entity.pdbx_description
1 polymer ?
#
loop_
_entity_poly.entity_id
_entity_poly.type
_entity_poly.pdbx_seq_one_letter_code
_entity_poly.pdbx_strand_id
1 'polypeptide(L)'
;MFQTFLLIALLVFATFSVFSDNIKRSVIYLGVFSLIMAVTYLHYNAPDVALAEAAIGVGLSTVMYLVATKKVSVYDICYVNEDVEIFNDDSITEIMNSVVRPLEKFLERTEEVEPQLAYTNHEIEKIMREDNHDMFIHRKNNLTYIYGESTDAVFQDIIANLNDVITDITDIRVIYRDEVTLDDGNA
;
A
#
# COMPACT_ATOMS: atom_id res chain seq x y z
N MET A 1 24.56 38.16 -7.68
CA MET A 1 23.83 37.43 -8.74
C MET A 1 23.78 35.94 -8.47
N PHE A 2 24.92 35.27 -8.27
CA PHE A 2 24.97 33.83 -8.01
C PHE A 2 24.18 33.38 -6.76
N GLN A 3 24.36 34.05 -5.62
CA GLN A 3 23.59 33.79 -4.40
C GLN A 3 22.07 33.88 -4.62
N THR A 4 21.62 34.94 -5.31
CA THR A 4 20.19 35.14 -5.62
C THR A 4 19.64 33.99 -6.46
N PHE A 5 20.42 33.50 -7.42
CA PHE A 5 20.05 32.34 -8.23
C PHE A 5 19.88 31.08 -7.37
N LEU A 6 20.82 30.79 -6.46
CA LEU A 6 20.74 29.63 -5.55
C LEU A 6 19.49 29.69 -4.65
N LEU A 7 19.20 30.87 -4.08
CA LEU A 7 18.03 31.05 -3.22
C LEU A 7 16.71 30.89 -3.99
N ILE A 8 16.64 31.38 -5.22
CA ILE A 8 15.47 31.18 -6.09
C ILE A 8 15.33 29.69 -6.44
N ALA A 9 16.44 29.01 -6.77
CA ALA A 9 16.41 27.58 -7.06
C ALA A 9 15.93 26.76 -5.85
N LEU A 10 16.39 27.08 -4.63
CA LEU A 10 15.90 26.45 -3.40
C LEU A 10 14.38 26.63 -3.24
N LEU A 11 13.86 27.84 -3.47
CA LEU A 11 12.42 28.11 -3.37
C LEU A 11 11.62 27.30 -4.40
N VAL A 12 12.10 27.20 -5.63
CA VAL A 12 11.45 26.43 -6.70
C VAL A 12 11.38 24.95 -6.37
N PHE A 13 12.51 24.34 -5.96
CA PHE A 13 12.54 22.92 -5.63
C PHE A 13 11.79 22.58 -4.34
N ALA A 14 11.80 23.48 -3.35
CA ALA A 14 10.95 23.33 -2.16
C ALA A 14 9.46 23.33 -2.55
N THR A 15 9.05 24.24 -3.42
CA THR A 15 7.67 24.30 -3.94
C THR A 15 7.31 23.02 -4.69
N PHE A 16 8.16 22.57 -5.62
CA PHE A 16 7.92 21.34 -6.37
C PHE A 16 7.90 20.08 -5.49
N SER A 17 8.70 20.02 -4.43
CA SER A 17 8.63 18.92 -3.47
C SER A 17 7.27 18.86 -2.79
N VAL A 18 6.73 19.99 -2.32
CA VAL A 18 5.45 20.02 -1.60
C VAL A 18 4.25 19.77 -2.51
N PHE A 19 4.26 20.31 -3.72
CA PHE A 19 3.14 20.20 -4.66
C PHE A 19 3.22 19.00 -5.61
N SER A 20 4.14 18.06 -5.39
CA SER A 20 4.26 16.87 -6.23
C SER A 20 3.26 15.79 -5.83
N ASP A 21 2.36 15.42 -6.74
CA ASP A 21 1.36 14.34 -6.53
C ASP A 21 1.99 12.95 -6.33
N ASN A 22 3.24 12.78 -6.76
CA ASN A 22 3.95 11.51 -6.65
C ASN A 22 5.03 11.59 -5.56
N ILE A 23 4.94 10.73 -4.54
CA ILE A 23 5.89 10.68 -3.42
C ILE A 23 7.32 10.46 -3.93
N LYS A 24 7.53 9.54 -4.89
CA LYS A 24 8.84 9.27 -5.50
C LYS A 24 9.45 10.53 -6.14
N ARG A 25 8.64 11.35 -6.83
CA ARG A 25 9.09 12.61 -7.44
C ARG A 25 9.39 13.67 -6.38
N SER A 26 8.57 13.75 -5.34
CA SER A 26 8.80 14.65 -4.21
C SER A 26 10.15 14.38 -3.52
N VAL A 27 10.49 13.11 -3.32
CA VAL A 27 11.79 12.67 -2.76
C VAL A 27 12.96 13.09 -3.66
N ILE A 28 12.83 12.96 -4.97
CA ILE A 28 13.87 13.42 -5.92
C ILE A 28 14.05 14.94 -5.81
N TYR A 29 12.96 15.71 -5.74
CA TYR A 29 13.03 17.17 -5.58
C TYR A 29 13.66 17.59 -4.25
N LEU A 30 13.42 16.86 -3.16
CA LEU A 30 14.11 17.05 -1.87
C LEU A 30 15.61 16.79 -1.98
N GLY A 31 16.00 15.73 -2.70
CA GLY A 31 17.42 15.45 -2.96
C GLY A 31 18.10 16.59 -3.73
N VAL A 32 17.46 17.11 -4.78
CA VAL A 32 18.00 18.25 -5.54
C VAL A 32 18.05 19.52 -4.68
N PHE A 33 17.02 19.77 -3.87
CA PHE A 33 17.00 20.88 -2.91
C PHE A 33 18.18 20.82 -1.93
N SER A 34 18.44 19.65 -1.33
CA SER A 34 19.58 19.46 -0.43
C SER A 34 20.92 19.65 -1.14
N LEU A 35 21.07 19.17 -2.38
CA LEU A 35 22.29 19.39 -3.16
C LEU A 35 22.56 20.89 -3.38
N ILE A 36 21.54 21.67 -3.73
CA ILE A 36 21.63 23.12 -3.89
C ILE A 36 21.97 23.79 -2.54
N MET A 37 21.43 23.27 -1.44
CA MET A 37 21.76 23.75 -0.09
C MET A 37 23.22 23.51 0.26
N ALA A 38 23.77 22.33 -0.04
CA ALA A 38 25.19 22.02 0.14
C ALA A 38 26.09 22.97 -0.67
N VAL A 39 25.76 23.23 -1.94
CA VAL A 39 26.46 24.23 -2.78
C VAL A 39 26.37 25.63 -2.17
N THR A 40 25.22 25.98 -1.61
CA THR A 40 25.02 27.26 -0.93
C THR A 40 25.92 27.39 0.30
N TYR A 41 26.03 26.35 1.15
CA TYR A 41 26.95 26.36 2.29
C TYR A 41 28.42 26.48 1.86
N LEU A 42 28.80 25.78 0.79
CA LEU A 42 30.15 25.90 0.23
C LEU A 42 30.44 27.32 -0.25
N HIS A 43 29.45 28.00 -0.84
CA HIS A 43 29.56 29.41 -1.24
C HIS A 43 29.73 30.37 -0.05
N TYR A 44 29.15 30.05 1.10
CA TYR A 44 29.32 30.82 2.35
C TYR A 44 30.59 30.48 3.14
N ASN A 45 31.54 29.74 2.55
CA ASN A 45 32.76 29.28 3.20
C ASN A 45 32.50 28.37 4.42
N ALA A 46 31.43 27.56 4.38
CA ALA A 46 31.12 26.55 5.38
C ALA A 46 31.29 25.14 4.77
N PRO A 47 32.53 24.69 4.48
CA PRO A 47 32.78 23.42 3.79
C PRO A 47 32.37 22.19 4.62
N ASP A 48 32.57 22.25 5.94
CA ASP A 48 32.22 21.12 6.83
C ASP A 48 30.69 20.90 6.87
N VAL A 49 29.93 21.99 6.91
CA VAL A 49 28.47 21.96 6.87
C VAL A 49 27.98 21.50 5.50
N ALA A 50 28.62 21.97 4.41
CA ALA A 50 28.29 21.52 3.05
C ALA A 50 28.49 20.02 2.86
N LEU A 51 29.59 19.46 3.41
CA LEU A 51 29.87 18.03 3.35
C LEU A 51 28.82 17.22 4.14
N ALA A 52 28.49 17.68 5.35
CA ALA A 52 27.47 17.04 6.18
C ALA A 52 26.09 17.06 5.52
N GLU A 53 25.69 18.20 4.94
CA GLU A 53 24.43 18.34 4.22
C GLU A 53 24.36 17.42 2.99
N ALA A 54 25.42 17.34 2.19
CA ALA A 54 25.45 16.44 1.03
C ALA A 54 25.34 14.96 1.44
N ALA A 55 26.00 14.56 2.54
CA ALA A 55 25.96 13.20 3.05
C ALA A 55 24.58 12.82 3.62
N ILE A 56 23.98 13.71 4.43
CA ILE A 56 22.70 13.43 5.08
C ILE A 56 21.53 13.64 4.12
N GLY A 57 21.48 14.75 3.39
CA GLY A 57 20.33 15.09 2.58
C GLY A 57 20.24 14.26 1.30
N VAL A 58 21.25 14.23 0.43
CA VAL A 58 21.19 13.39 -0.79
C VAL A 58 21.41 11.92 -0.46
N GLY A 59 22.33 11.61 0.45
CA GLY A 59 22.68 10.22 0.80
C GLY A 59 21.63 9.56 1.69
N LEU A 60 21.63 9.91 2.97
CA LEU A 60 20.83 9.19 3.98
C LEU A 60 19.33 9.41 3.84
N SER A 61 18.89 10.65 3.65
CA SER A 61 17.46 10.99 3.64
C SER A 61 16.74 10.38 2.44
N THR A 62 17.36 10.42 1.25
CA THR A 62 16.81 9.78 0.05
C THR A 62 16.65 8.28 0.24
N VAL A 63 17.66 7.60 0.80
CA VAL A 63 17.59 6.16 1.08
C VAL A 63 16.48 5.87 2.09
N MET A 64 16.38 6.64 3.18
CA MET A 64 15.31 6.46 4.16
C MET A 64 13.92 6.67 3.55
N TYR A 65 13.72 7.69 2.71
CA TYR A 65 12.45 7.92 2.04
C TYR A 65 12.11 6.82 1.03
N LEU A 66 13.09 6.29 0.30
CA LEU A 66 12.86 5.18 -0.62
C LEU A 66 12.47 3.90 0.13
N VAL A 67 13.16 3.59 1.23
CA VAL A 67 12.82 2.46 2.10
C VAL A 67 11.43 2.65 2.72
N ALA A 68 11.12 3.84 3.22
CA ALA A 68 9.81 4.14 3.76
C ALA A 68 8.72 4.01 2.70
N THR A 69 8.91 4.55 1.50
CA THR A 69 7.93 4.48 0.42
C THR A 69 7.72 3.03 -0.07
N LYS A 70 8.76 2.18 -0.02
CA LYS A 70 8.61 0.75 -0.32
C LYS A 70 7.69 0.04 0.68
N LYS A 71 7.66 0.50 1.93
CA LYS A 71 6.87 -0.11 3.01
C LYS A 71 5.40 0.34 3.05
N VAL A 72 5.01 1.36 2.28
CA VAL A 72 3.64 1.93 2.30
C VAL A 72 2.84 1.43 1.09
N SER A 73 2.85 0.14 0.82
CA SER A 73 1.77 -0.48 0.04
C SER A 73 0.78 -1.04 1.03
N VAL A 74 -0.36 -0.36 1.13
CA VAL A 74 -1.52 -0.89 1.84
C VAL A 74 -2.19 -1.89 0.92
N TYR A 75 -2.60 -3.03 1.47
CA TYR A 75 -3.39 -4.03 0.75
C TYR A 75 -4.78 -4.09 1.39
N ASP A 76 -5.78 -3.56 0.67
CA ASP A 76 -7.14 -3.40 1.19
C ASP A 76 -7.95 -4.69 1.01
N ILE A 77 -8.36 -5.30 2.12
CA ILE A 77 -9.10 -6.55 2.17
C ILE A 77 -10.48 -6.30 2.77
N CYS A 78 -11.53 -6.65 2.02
CA CYS A 78 -12.91 -6.57 2.51
C CYS A 78 -13.42 -7.96 2.93
N TYR A 79 -13.79 -8.12 4.19
CA TYR A 79 -14.46 -9.33 4.66
C TYR A 79 -15.98 -9.14 4.65
N VAL A 80 -16.65 -9.93 3.82
CA VAL A 80 -18.11 -9.92 3.64
C VAL A 80 -18.71 -11.17 4.30
N ASN A 81 -19.67 -10.97 5.20
CA ASN A 81 -20.44 -12.05 5.77
C ASN A 81 -21.93 -11.70 5.79
N GLU A 82 -22.66 -12.28 4.84
CA GLU A 82 -24.10 -12.10 4.69
C GLU A 82 -24.91 -12.83 5.78
N ASP A 83 -24.33 -13.83 6.44
CA ASP A 83 -25.02 -14.66 7.44
C ASP A 83 -25.14 -13.97 8.81
N VAL A 84 -24.51 -12.80 8.98
CA VAL A 84 -24.43 -12.08 10.25
C VAL A 84 -25.19 -10.75 10.15
N GLU A 85 -26.27 -10.63 10.93
CA GLU A 85 -27.05 -9.37 10.99
C GLU A 85 -26.25 -8.22 11.63
N ILE A 86 -25.39 -8.51 12.62
CA ILE A 86 -24.53 -7.55 13.30
C ILE A 86 -23.21 -8.23 13.64
N PHE A 87 -22.08 -7.68 13.18
CA PHE A 87 -20.77 -8.14 13.63
C PHE A 87 -20.62 -7.85 15.13
N ASN A 88 -20.65 -8.90 15.94
CA ASN A 88 -20.32 -8.82 17.36
C ASN A 88 -18.80 -9.06 17.56
N ASP A 89 -18.27 -8.65 18.72
CA ASP A 89 -16.84 -8.78 19.03
C ASP A 89 -16.36 -10.25 18.97
N ASP A 90 -17.21 -11.23 19.31
CA ASP A 90 -16.85 -12.64 19.32
C ASP A 90 -16.68 -13.20 17.89
N SER A 91 -17.60 -12.89 16.98
CA SER A 91 -17.57 -13.27 15.58
C SER A 91 -16.40 -12.59 14.85
N ILE A 92 -16.15 -11.31 15.13
CA ILE A 92 -14.96 -10.61 14.61
C ILE A 92 -13.70 -11.30 15.13
N THR A 93 -13.63 -11.64 16.42
CA THR A 93 -12.45 -12.28 17.03
C THR A 93 -12.17 -13.67 16.45
N GLU A 94 -13.21 -14.45 16.16
CA GLU A 94 -13.09 -15.77 15.54
C GLU A 94 -12.51 -15.68 14.13
N ILE A 95 -13.05 -14.78 13.30
CA ILE A 95 -12.55 -14.52 11.95
C ILE A 95 -11.14 -13.92 12.01
N MET A 96 -10.91 -13.03 12.97
CA MET A 96 -9.62 -12.36 13.12
C MET A 96 -8.51 -13.35 13.45
N ASN A 97 -8.79 -14.40 14.21
CA ASN A 97 -7.80 -15.42 14.52
C ASN A 97 -7.62 -16.47 13.42
N SER A 98 -8.70 -16.84 12.71
CA SER A 98 -8.67 -17.94 11.73
C SER A 98 -8.23 -17.50 10.32
N VAL A 99 -8.54 -16.27 9.91
CA VAL A 99 -8.30 -15.78 8.55
C VAL A 99 -7.41 -14.55 8.55
N VAL A 100 -7.76 -13.54 9.35
CA VAL A 100 -7.11 -12.22 9.27
C VAL A 100 -5.67 -12.29 9.73
N ARG A 101 -5.40 -12.68 10.99
CA ARG A 101 -4.04 -12.71 11.55
C ARG A 101 -3.05 -13.59 10.76
N PRO A 102 -3.43 -14.78 10.29
CA PRO A 102 -2.55 -15.57 9.42
C PRO A 102 -2.23 -14.85 8.11
N LEU A 103 -3.23 -14.24 7.48
CA LEU A 103 -3.07 -13.47 6.25
C LEU A 103 -2.20 -12.23 6.48
N GLU A 104 -2.41 -11.49 7.58
CA GLU A 104 -1.59 -10.35 7.95
C GLU A 104 -0.12 -10.76 8.08
N LYS A 105 0.15 -11.84 8.82
CA LYS A 105 1.51 -12.36 8.98
C LYS A 105 2.15 -12.81 7.68
N PHE A 106 1.36 -13.34 6.75
CA PHE A 106 1.86 -13.74 5.43
C PHE A 106 2.23 -12.50 4.61
N LEU A 107 1.33 -11.52 4.54
CA LEU A 107 1.52 -10.29 3.78
C LEU A 107 2.70 -9.46 4.30
N GLU A 108 2.82 -9.32 5.63
CA GLU A 108 3.94 -8.63 6.26
C GLU A 108 5.30 -9.31 6.00
N ARG A 109 5.31 -10.64 5.86
CA ARG A 109 6.54 -11.43 5.68
C ARG A 109 6.99 -11.55 4.24
N THR A 110 6.05 -11.71 3.32
CA THR A 110 6.34 -12.07 1.93
C THR A 110 6.39 -10.81 1.06
N GLU A 111 5.40 -9.93 1.19
CA GLU A 111 5.19 -8.81 0.27
C GLU A 111 5.53 -7.44 0.88
N GLU A 112 5.92 -7.38 2.16
CA GLU A 112 6.19 -6.15 2.91
C GLU A 112 5.02 -5.13 2.87
N VAL A 113 3.79 -5.60 2.63
CA VAL A 113 2.58 -4.79 2.54
C VAL A 113 1.84 -4.76 3.88
N GLU A 114 1.20 -3.62 4.17
CA GLU A 114 0.38 -3.47 5.38
C GLU A 114 -1.09 -3.77 5.03
N PRO A 115 -1.68 -4.85 5.54
CA PRO A 115 -3.07 -5.19 5.28
C PRO A 115 -4.01 -4.21 6.02
N GLN A 116 -5.03 -3.73 5.31
CA GLN A 116 -6.15 -3.02 5.92
C GLN A 116 -7.41 -3.86 5.76
N LEU A 117 -8.20 -3.96 6.84
CA LEU A 117 -9.43 -4.76 6.84
C LEU A 117 -10.67 -3.93 7.07
N ALA A 118 -11.62 -4.11 6.15
CA ALA A 118 -13.00 -3.67 6.28
C ALA A 118 -13.92 -4.87 6.52
N TYR A 119 -14.95 -4.70 7.34
CA TYR A 119 -15.97 -5.73 7.61
C TYR A 119 -17.34 -5.21 7.22
N THR A 120 -18.12 -6.05 6.56
CA THR A 120 -19.42 -5.65 6.02
C THR A 120 -20.35 -6.84 5.88
N ASN A 121 -21.64 -6.60 6.09
CA ASN A 121 -22.72 -7.58 5.92
C ASN A 121 -23.59 -7.25 4.70
N HIS A 122 -23.16 -6.28 3.88
CA HIS A 122 -23.83 -5.96 2.63
C HIS A 122 -23.51 -7.01 1.55
N GLU A 123 -24.43 -7.17 0.61
CA GLU A 123 -24.26 -8.10 -0.52
C GLU A 123 -23.00 -7.80 -1.32
N ILE A 124 -22.23 -8.84 -1.62
CA ILE A 124 -20.93 -8.72 -2.30
C ILE A 124 -21.02 -7.96 -3.63
N GLU A 125 -22.10 -8.16 -4.39
CA GLU A 125 -22.30 -7.51 -5.70
C GLU A 125 -22.36 -5.99 -5.61
N LYS A 126 -22.95 -5.46 -4.53
CA LYS A 126 -23.04 -4.02 -4.30
C LYS A 126 -21.69 -3.44 -3.95
N ILE A 127 -20.93 -4.12 -3.08
CA ILE A 127 -19.63 -3.64 -2.60
C ILE A 127 -18.60 -3.70 -3.72
N MET A 128 -18.64 -4.75 -4.54
CA MET A 128 -17.76 -4.86 -5.71
C MET A 128 -17.98 -3.76 -6.75
N ARG A 129 -19.14 -3.10 -6.76
CA ARG A 129 -19.45 -1.97 -7.66
C ARG A 129 -19.14 -0.61 -7.03
N GLU A 130 -19.33 -0.49 -5.72
CA GLU A 130 -19.20 0.79 -5.00
C GLU A 130 -17.80 1.02 -4.44
N ASP A 131 -17.04 -0.04 -4.16
CA ASP A 131 -15.78 0.02 -3.44
C ASP A 131 -14.64 -0.70 -4.18
N ASN A 132 -13.42 -0.15 -4.04
CA ASN A 132 -12.24 -0.60 -4.75
C ASN A 132 -11.22 -1.22 -3.79
N HIS A 133 -11.61 -2.34 -3.18
CA HIS A 133 -10.70 -3.18 -2.40
C HIS A 133 -9.92 -4.11 -3.34
N ASP A 134 -8.66 -4.39 -2.97
CA ASP A 134 -7.76 -5.28 -3.73
C ASP A 134 -8.25 -6.74 -3.66
N MET A 135 -8.82 -7.13 -2.51
CA MET A 135 -9.30 -8.48 -2.26
C MET A 135 -10.62 -8.49 -1.48
N PHE A 136 -11.50 -9.44 -1.80
CA PHE A 136 -12.70 -9.70 -1.02
C PHE A 136 -12.69 -11.13 -0.49
N ILE A 137 -13.08 -11.29 0.77
CA ILE A 137 -13.30 -12.59 1.40
C ILE A 137 -14.78 -12.66 1.77
N HIS A 138 -15.55 -13.43 1.02
CA HIS A 138 -16.98 -13.60 1.24
C HIS A 138 -17.26 -14.96 1.85
N ARG A 139 -17.80 -14.96 3.08
CA ARG A 139 -18.29 -16.19 3.71
C ARG A 139 -19.79 -16.32 3.48
N LYS A 140 -20.21 -17.47 2.94
CA LYS A 140 -21.61 -17.83 2.74
C LYS A 140 -21.83 -19.27 3.20
N ASN A 141 -22.59 -19.44 4.27
CA ASN A 141 -22.78 -20.69 5.00
C ASN A 141 -21.43 -21.27 5.47
N ASN A 142 -21.01 -22.40 4.86
CA ASN A 142 -19.78 -23.11 5.16
C ASN A 142 -18.72 -22.97 4.04
N LEU A 143 -19.00 -22.15 3.02
CA LEU A 143 -18.10 -21.91 1.90
C LEU A 143 -17.48 -20.52 2.03
N THR A 144 -16.18 -20.42 1.77
CA THR A 144 -15.47 -19.14 1.71
C THR A 144 -15.07 -18.87 0.27
N TYR A 145 -15.50 -17.74 -0.26
CA TYR A 145 -15.16 -17.26 -1.59
C TYR A 145 -14.13 -16.16 -1.46
N ILE A 146 -13.06 -16.26 -2.23
CA ILE A 146 -12.00 -15.26 -2.29
C ILE A 146 -12.04 -14.64 -3.68
N TYR A 147 -12.21 -13.33 -3.74
CA TYR A 147 -12.20 -12.57 -4.98
C TYR A 147 -11.00 -11.64 -5.05
N GLY A 148 -10.42 -11.52 -6.24
CA GLY A 148 -9.32 -10.62 -6.54
C GLY A 148 -9.09 -10.52 -8.04
N GLU A 149 -8.14 -9.70 -8.45
CA GLU A 149 -7.75 -9.60 -9.85
C GLU A 149 -6.71 -10.65 -10.23
N SER A 150 -6.80 -11.15 -11.46
CA SER A 150 -5.83 -12.11 -12.01
C SER A 150 -4.46 -11.48 -12.22
N THR A 151 -4.42 -10.16 -12.44
CA THR A 151 -3.21 -9.37 -12.67
C THR A 151 -2.49 -8.93 -11.40
N ASP A 152 -3.12 -9.08 -10.23
CA ASP A 152 -2.53 -8.68 -8.95
C ASP A 152 -1.52 -9.74 -8.46
N ALA A 153 -0.25 -9.35 -8.38
CA ALA A 153 0.83 -10.23 -7.93
C ALA A 153 0.66 -10.66 -6.46
N VAL A 154 0.24 -9.75 -5.58
CA VAL A 154 0.02 -10.04 -4.16
C VAL A 154 -1.10 -11.06 -4.02
N PHE A 155 -2.19 -10.87 -4.77
CA PHE A 155 -3.29 -11.83 -4.80
C PHE A 155 -2.85 -13.22 -5.26
N GLN A 156 -2.07 -13.31 -6.35
CA GLN A 156 -1.56 -14.59 -6.84
C GLN A 156 -0.68 -15.31 -5.81
N ASP A 157 0.15 -14.58 -5.07
CA ASP A 157 1.00 -15.18 -4.03
C ASP A 157 0.18 -15.66 -2.82
N ILE A 158 -0.89 -14.96 -2.45
CA ILE A 158 -1.85 -15.44 -1.45
C ILE A 158 -2.47 -16.77 -1.91
N ILE A 159 -2.93 -16.85 -3.17
CA ILE A 159 -3.56 -18.07 -3.71
C ILE A 159 -2.56 -19.23 -3.77
N ALA A 160 -1.31 -18.97 -4.17
CA ALA A 160 -0.26 -19.99 -4.23
C ALA A 160 0.06 -20.59 -2.86
N ASN A 161 -0.08 -19.80 -1.78
CA ASN A 161 0.22 -20.21 -0.41
C ASN A 161 -1.04 -20.40 0.46
N LEU A 162 -2.23 -20.44 -0.15
CA LEU A 162 -3.51 -20.41 0.57
C LEU A 162 -3.65 -21.49 1.64
N ASN A 163 -3.16 -22.70 1.35
CA ASN A 163 -3.20 -23.84 2.29
C ASN A 163 -2.27 -23.65 3.52
N ASP A 164 -1.23 -22.84 3.38
CA ASP A 164 -0.32 -22.50 4.49
C ASP A 164 -0.82 -21.27 5.27
N VAL A 165 -1.63 -20.42 4.64
CA VAL A 165 -2.18 -19.19 5.24
C VAL A 165 -3.48 -19.46 5.99
N ILE A 166 -4.44 -20.19 5.39
CA ILE A 166 -5.76 -20.45 5.98
C ILE A 166 -5.93 -21.95 6.21
N THR A 167 -5.47 -22.42 7.37
CA THR A 167 -5.48 -23.86 7.71
C THR A 167 -6.84 -24.35 8.21
N ASP A 168 -7.70 -23.46 8.68
CA ASP A 168 -8.94 -23.81 9.39
C ASP A 168 -10.18 -23.87 8.46
N ILE A 169 -10.04 -23.54 7.18
CA ILE A 169 -11.17 -23.51 6.23
C ILE A 169 -10.95 -24.53 5.13
N THR A 170 -11.82 -25.55 5.08
CA THR A 170 -11.66 -26.71 4.17
C THR A 170 -12.23 -26.50 2.77
N ASP A 171 -13.13 -25.53 2.57
CA ASP A 171 -13.77 -25.27 1.27
C ASP A 171 -13.62 -23.78 0.88
N ILE A 172 -12.46 -23.46 0.28
CA ILE A 172 -12.19 -22.14 -0.29
C ILE A 172 -12.37 -22.19 -1.82
N ARG A 173 -13.12 -21.24 -2.37
CA ARG A 173 -13.26 -21.05 -3.82
C ARG A 173 -12.69 -19.71 -4.23
N VAL A 174 -11.76 -19.72 -5.17
CA VAL A 174 -11.15 -18.50 -5.73
C VAL A 174 -11.92 -18.09 -6.97
N ILE A 175 -12.26 -16.81 -7.09
CA ILE A 175 -12.98 -16.22 -8.22
C ILE A 175 -12.21 -14.98 -8.69
N TYR A 176 -11.78 -14.97 -9.94
CA TYR A 176 -11.13 -13.79 -10.53
C TYR A 176 -12.19 -12.81 -11.02
N ARG A 177 -12.13 -11.56 -10.54
CA ARG A 177 -13.11 -10.52 -10.91
C ARG A 177 -13.09 -10.26 -12.42
N ASP A 178 -11.89 -10.21 -13.00
CA ASP A 178 -11.67 -9.95 -14.44
C ASP A 178 -12.39 -10.97 -15.32
N GLU A 179 -12.48 -12.22 -14.89
CA GLU A 179 -13.14 -13.30 -15.62
C GLU A 179 -14.67 -13.25 -15.49
N VAL A 180 -15.20 -12.68 -14.40
CA VAL A 180 -16.64 -12.56 -14.14
C VAL A 180 -17.23 -11.32 -14.83
N THR A 181 -16.50 -10.19 -14.88
CA THR A 181 -16.95 -8.99 -15.61
C THR A 181 -17.04 -9.17 -17.13
N LEU A 182 -16.43 -10.21 -17.70
CA LEU A 182 -16.48 -10.48 -19.14
C LEU A 182 -17.79 -11.14 -19.62
N ASP A 183 -18.66 -11.62 -18.71
CA ASP A 183 -19.92 -12.28 -19.06
C ASP A 183 -21.14 -11.32 -19.08
N ASP A 184 -21.07 -10.18 -18.39
CA ASP A 184 -22.16 -9.18 -18.34
C ASP A 184 -22.19 -8.22 -19.56
N GLY A 185 -21.38 -8.49 -20.59
CA GLY A 185 -21.28 -7.68 -21.81
C GLY A 185 -22.17 -8.12 -22.98
N ASN A 186 -22.97 -9.17 -22.84
CA ASN A 186 -23.86 -9.67 -23.89
C ASN A 186 -25.30 -9.92 -23.37
N ALA A 187 -26.03 -8.84 -23.11
CA ALA A 187 -27.50 -8.86 -23.09
C ALA A 187 -28.07 -7.53 -23.59
#